data_AF-A0A7C3I999-F1
#
_entry.id   AF-A0A7C3I999-F1
#
_cell.length_a   1.000
_cell.length_b   1.000
_cell.length_c   1.000
_cell.angle_alpha   90.00
_cell.angle_beta   90.00
_cell.angle_gamma   90.00
#
_symmetry.space_group_name_H-M   'P 1'
#
loop_
_entity.id
_entity.type
_entity.pdbx_description
1 polymer ?
#
loop_
_entity_poly.entity_id
_entity_poly.type
_entity_poly.pdbx_seq_one_letter_code
_entity_poly.pdbx_strand_id
1 'polypeptide(L)'
;LPVWMLLCPRDYLSTYMKLGTVAVLAVGVAIVHPKLEIPMTTHYMNGGGPIISGPVWPYVCLTIACGAISGFHALISSGTTPKMINSESDMLPIGYGAMLTEGFVAMLALITACTLSFGIYQGINAKPEMGLYKPVQTELVELSKRVEVPSRVVELNLPEGKQKTKLPGLAGRTGGAVTLAVGMSDIIGRIPMFNRIKGVFSYWYYFAIMFEALFILTTIDTGTRVARFILQEMLRKVSKRLGSSSWIPGVVMTSAVVSAAWWYLLWNGSIDTIWRMFGVANQLLGCIALSIGTTFILRRSSKRIYALTTFAPMVFMTATVFTGGVQNTIRFLMPPQGIELQLVNGILTIAMLALAVVVLANSLIEWFRILTMPRKPWQEEFDDTPPTGEPMVVGQLD
;
A
#
# COMPACT_ATOMS: atom_id res chain seq x y z
N LEU A 1 0.54 -17.01 19.03
CA LEU A 1 0.21 -18.22 18.23
C LEU A 1 1.36 -18.50 17.28
N PRO A 2 1.78 -19.77 17.13
CA PRO A 2 2.84 -20.14 16.19
C PRO A 2 2.46 -19.80 14.75
N VAL A 3 3.43 -19.36 13.96
CA VAL A 3 3.24 -18.95 12.55
C VAL A 3 2.61 -20.07 11.71
N TRP A 4 3.04 -21.31 11.91
CA TRP A 4 2.58 -22.48 11.14
C TRP A 4 1.11 -22.84 11.36
N MET A 5 0.51 -22.46 12.50
CA MET A 5 -0.83 -22.92 12.88
C MET A 5 -1.94 -22.13 12.17
N LEU A 6 -1.75 -20.82 11.99
CA LEU A 6 -2.79 -19.94 11.44
C LEU A 6 -2.28 -19.01 10.35
N LEU A 7 -1.05 -18.51 10.45
CA LEU A 7 -0.51 -17.57 9.46
C LEU A 7 -0.22 -18.29 8.14
N CYS A 8 0.55 -19.38 8.22
CA CYS A 8 1.01 -20.10 7.03
C CYS A 8 -0.16 -20.68 6.19
N PRO A 9 -1.14 -21.41 6.77
CA PRO A 9 -2.26 -21.94 5.98
C PRO A 9 -3.13 -20.85 5.36
N ARG A 10 -3.38 -19.75 6.10
CA ARG A 10 -4.12 -18.58 5.60
C ARG A 10 -3.39 -17.92 4.44
N ASP A 11 -2.09 -17.68 4.58
CA ASP A 11 -1.29 -17.02 3.56
C ASP A 11 -1.17 -17.88 2.30
N TYR A 12 -1.08 -19.20 2.44
CA TYR A 12 -1.15 -20.14 1.30
C TYR A 12 -2.47 -20.04 0.54
N LEU A 13 -3.61 -20.15 1.24
CA LEU A 13 -4.94 -20.02 0.61
C LEU A 13 -5.11 -18.67 -0.08
N SER A 14 -4.70 -17.59 0.59
CA SER A 14 -4.72 -16.24 0.04
C SER A 14 -3.84 -16.13 -1.22
N THR A 15 -2.65 -16.72 -1.21
CA THR A 15 -1.72 -16.68 -2.35
C THR A 15 -2.28 -17.39 -3.57
N TYR A 16 -2.78 -18.63 -3.41
CA TYR A 16 -3.36 -19.37 -4.55
C TYR A 16 -4.58 -18.66 -5.13
N MET A 17 -5.45 -18.15 -4.26
CA MET A 17 -6.60 -17.36 -4.69
C MET A 17 -6.14 -16.09 -5.42
N LYS A 18 -5.14 -15.38 -4.92
CA LYS A 18 -4.62 -14.16 -5.54
C LYS A 18 -4.02 -14.42 -6.92
N LEU A 19 -3.08 -15.36 -7.01
CA LEU A 19 -2.43 -15.71 -8.28
C LEU A 19 -3.43 -16.24 -9.30
N GLY A 20 -4.37 -17.09 -8.87
CA GLY A 20 -5.43 -17.61 -9.74
C GLY A 20 -6.34 -16.51 -10.28
N THR A 21 -6.78 -15.59 -9.42
CA THR A 21 -7.64 -14.45 -9.80
C THR A 21 -6.95 -13.55 -10.82
N VAL A 22 -5.69 -13.22 -10.56
CA VAL A 22 -4.86 -12.37 -11.43
C VAL A 22 -4.62 -13.05 -12.78
N ALA A 23 -4.36 -14.36 -12.79
CA ALA A 23 -4.19 -15.13 -14.02
C ALA A 23 -5.48 -15.17 -14.85
N VAL A 24 -6.64 -15.43 -14.22
CA VAL A 24 -7.93 -15.43 -14.92
C VAL A 24 -8.23 -14.04 -15.50
N LEU A 25 -7.97 -12.98 -14.74
CA LEU A 25 -8.15 -11.62 -15.23
C LEU A 25 -7.19 -11.30 -16.40
N ALA A 26 -5.93 -11.68 -16.31
CA ALA A 26 -4.95 -11.49 -17.38
C ALA A 26 -5.36 -12.19 -18.69
N VAL A 27 -5.78 -13.46 -18.59
CA VAL A 27 -6.30 -14.22 -19.72
C VAL A 27 -7.58 -13.60 -20.25
N GLY A 28 -8.47 -13.12 -19.36
CA GLY A 28 -9.69 -12.42 -19.74
C GLY A 28 -9.42 -11.16 -20.55
N VAL A 29 -8.46 -10.32 -20.12
CA VAL A 29 -8.02 -9.14 -20.87
C VAL A 29 -7.46 -9.54 -22.23
N ALA A 30 -6.63 -10.58 -22.30
CA ALA A 30 -6.03 -11.05 -23.55
C ALA A 30 -7.06 -11.60 -24.54
N ILE A 31 -8.13 -12.25 -24.08
CA ILE A 31 -9.17 -12.81 -24.95
C ILE A 31 -10.16 -11.72 -25.40
N VAL A 32 -10.60 -10.88 -24.46
CA VAL A 32 -11.68 -9.90 -24.70
C VAL A 32 -11.16 -8.68 -25.46
N HIS A 33 -9.87 -8.35 -25.33
CA HIS A 33 -9.28 -7.13 -25.88
C HIS A 33 -10.15 -5.90 -25.61
N PRO A 34 -10.41 -5.57 -24.32
CA PRO A 34 -11.35 -4.52 -24.00
C PRO A 34 -10.81 -3.16 -24.46
N LYS A 35 -11.69 -2.35 -25.05
CA LYS A 35 -11.37 -0.97 -25.41
C LYS A 35 -11.19 -0.15 -24.13
N LEU A 36 -10.12 0.63 -24.07
CA LEU A 36 -9.92 1.60 -23.00
C LEU A 36 -10.76 2.85 -23.33
N GLU A 37 -11.77 3.13 -22.50
CA GLU A 37 -12.68 4.26 -22.68
C GLU A 37 -12.11 5.56 -22.09
N ILE A 38 -11.18 5.46 -21.15
CA ILE A 38 -10.48 6.62 -20.57
C ILE A 38 -9.35 7.06 -21.51
N PRO A 39 -9.28 8.34 -21.91
CA PRO A 39 -8.20 8.84 -22.77
C PRO A 39 -6.84 8.79 -22.06
N MET A 40 -5.76 8.77 -22.85
CA MET A 40 -4.37 8.74 -22.35
C MET A 40 -4.05 9.89 -21.37
N THR A 41 -4.64 11.05 -21.61
CA THR A 41 -4.52 12.23 -20.75
C THR A 41 -5.90 12.80 -20.44
N THR A 42 -6.04 13.38 -19.26
CA THR A 42 -7.27 14.05 -18.82
C THR A 42 -6.96 15.49 -18.45
N HIS A 43 -7.96 16.36 -18.42
CA HIS A 43 -7.79 17.75 -17.96
C HIS A 43 -7.38 17.84 -16.48
N TYR A 44 -7.45 16.74 -15.73
CA TYR A 44 -7.02 16.64 -14.33
C TYR A 44 -5.50 16.40 -14.16
N MET A 45 -4.71 16.37 -15.24
CA MET A 45 -3.26 16.17 -15.14
C MET A 45 -2.56 17.16 -14.21
N ASN A 46 -3.00 18.42 -14.23
CA ASN A 46 -2.45 19.49 -13.42
C ASN A 46 -3.17 19.67 -12.06
N GLY A 47 -4.09 18.76 -11.72
CA GLY A 47 -4.85 18.77 -10.47
C GLY A 47 -6.33 19.10 -10.68
N GLY A 48 -7.05 19.35 -9.57
CA GLY A 48 -8.49 19.62 -9.58
C GLY A 48 -9.36 18.37 -9.77
N GLY A 49 -8.77 17.17 -9.69
CA GLY A 49 -9.50 15.91 -9.77
C GLY A 49 -10.55 15.74 -8.66
N PRO A 50 -11.71 15.12 -8.96
CA PRO A 50 -12.80 14.94 -8.00
C PRO A 50 -12.47 13.90 -6.91
N ILE A 51 -11.56 12.96 -7.22
CA ILE A 51 -11.17 11.87 -6.32
C ILE A 51 -9.88 12.27 -5.60
N ILE A 52 -8.84 12.58 -6.38
CA ILE A 52 -7.58 13.15 -5.91
C ILE A 52 -7.42 14.51 -6.56
N SER A 53 -7.45 15.57 -5.74
CA SER A 53 -7.39 16.95 -6.24
C SER A 53 -5.99 17.41 -6.62
N GLY A 54 -4.97 16.58 -6.38
CA GLY A 54 -3.57 16.90 -6.68
C GLY A 54 -3.20 16.61 -8.14
N PRO A 55 -2.13 17.25 -8.67
CA PRO A 55 -1.59 16.93 -9.99
C PRO A 55 -1.06 15.50 -10.06
N VAL A 56 -0.88 14.98 -11.28
CA VAL A 56 -0.36 13.61 -11.51
C VAL A 56 0.98 13.39 -10.81
N TRP A 57 1.96 14.28 -11.00
CA TRP A 57 3.16 14.28 -10.16
C TRP A 57 2.98 15.29 -9.02
N PRO A 58 3.22 14.90 -7.75
CA PRO A 58 3.81 13.64 -7.28
C PRO A 58 2.78 12.54 -6.91
N TYR A 59 1.48 12.81 -7.01
CA TYR A 59 0.47 11.96 -6.41
C TYR A 59 0.38 10.55 -6.99
N VAL A 60 0.68 10.35 -8.29
CA VAL A 60 0.64 9.03 -8.93
C VAL A 60 1.57 8.03 -8.24
N CYS A 61 2.74 8.48 -7.80
CA CYS A 61 3.69 7.64 -7.07
C CYS A 61 3.23 7.39 -5.63
N LEU A 62 2.43 8.28 -5.05
CA LEU A 62 1.91 8.13 -3.70
C LEU A 62 0.65 7.26 -3.66
N THR A 63 -0.20 7.33 -4.68
CA THR A 63 -1.53 6.72 -4.68
C THR A 63 -1.52 5.29 -5.19
N ILE A 64 -0.64 4.98 -6.16
CA ILE A 64 -0.39 3.60 -6.63
C ILE A 64 0.35 2.77 -5.55
N ALA A 65 0.96 3.44 -4.57
CA ALA A 65 1.63 2.83 -3.42
C ALA A 65 2.59 1.70 -3.85
N CYS A 66 2.34 0.46 -3.41
CA CYS A 66 3.18 -0.71 -3.68
C CYS A 66 3.37 -1.02 -5.16
N GLY A 67 2.44 -0.61 -6.04
CA GLY A 67 2.56 -0.81 -7.49
C GLY A 67 3.60 0.12 -8.15
N ALA A 68 4.00 1.21 -7.49
CA ALA A 68 5.06 2.10 -7.96
C ALA A 68 6.40 1.78 -7.27
N ILE A 69 6.38 1.68 -5.93
CA ILE A 69 7.49 1.21 -5.09
C ILE A 69 6.91 0.80 -3.74
N SER A 70 7.44 -0.26 -3.12
CA SER A 70 6.93 -0.75 -1.84
C SER A 70 7.99 -0.76 -0.74
N GLY A 71 7.94 0.27 0.12
CA GLY A 71 8.73 0.29 1.35
C GLY A 71 8.30 -0.78 2.35
N PHE A 72 6.99 -1.06 2.42
CA PHE A 72 6.47 -2.10 3.29
C PHE A 72 6.99 -3.48 2.89
N HIS A 73 6.97 -3.84 1.59
CA HIS A 73 7.54 -5.11 1.14
C HIS A 73 9.06 -5.18 1.32
N ALA A 74 9.79 -4.07 1.18
CA ALA A 74 11.23 -4.07 1.37
C ALA A 74 11.65 -4.27 2.84
N LEU A 75 11.01 -3.59 3.79
CA LEU A 75 11.45 -3.58 5.19
C LEU A 75 10.66 -4.56 6.07
N ILE A 76 9.36 -4.74 5.84
CA ILE A 76 8.50 -5.55 6.72
C ILE A 76 8.55 -7.04 6.36
N SER A 77 8.85 -7.38 5.11
CA SER A 77 9.05 -8.78 4.69
C SER A 77 10.15 -9.47 5.49
N SER A 78 11.10 -8.72 6.07
CA SER A 78 12.16 -9.21 6.96
C SER A 78 11.64 -10.01 8.17
N GLY A 79 10.40 -9.75 8.60
CA GLY A 79 9.80 -10.40 9.77
C GLY A 79 9.36 -11.85 9.53
N THR A 80 9.10 -12.22 8.27
CA THR A 80 8.52 -13.52 7.88
C THR A 80 9.34 -14.21 6.78
N THR A 81 9.64 -13.52 5.68
CA THR A 81 10.22 -14.12 4.47
C THR A 81 11.59 -14.75 4.73
N PRO A 82 12.56 -14.08 5.39
CA PRO A 82 13.85 -14.69 5.69
C PRO A 82 13.78 -15.93 6.59
N LYS A 83 12.70 -16.08 7.38
CA LYS A 83 12.48 -17.24 8.26
C LYS A 83 11.88 -18.44 7.53
N MET A 84 11.46 -18.26 6.27
CA MET A 84 10.82 -19.28 5.45
C MET A 84 11.60 -19.60 4.16
N ILE A 85 12.65 -18.83 3.87
CA ILE A 85 13.56 -19.09 2.75
C ILE A 85 14.48 -20.27 3.11
N ASN A 86 14.61 -21.23 2.20
CA ASN A 86 15.45 -22.41 2.39
C ASN A 86 16.92 -22.14 2.03
N SER A 87 17.16 -21.34 0.98
CA SER A 87 18.50 -21.06 0.47
C SER A 87 18.66 -19.62 -0.03
N GLU A 88 19.89 -19.12 -0.07
CA GLU A 88 20.19 -17.77 -0.58
C GLU A 88 19.80 -17.61 -2.06
N SER A 89 19.91 -18.68 -2.86
CA SER A 89 19.46 -18.70 -4.25
C SER A 89 17.97 -18.43 -4.43
N ASP A 90 17.15 -18.69 -3.40
CA ASP A 90 15.70 -18.41 -3.46
C ASP A 90 15.39 -16.93 -3.23
N MET A 91 16.33 -16.14 -2.70
CA MET A 91 16.09 -14.72 -2.38
C MET A 91 15.75 -13.89 -3.62
N LEU A 92 16.46 -14.11 -4.73
CA LEU A 92 16.23 -13.39 -5.98
C LEU A 92 14.84 -13.70 -6.57
N PRO A 93 14.47 -14.96 -6.86
CA PRO A 93 13.16 -15.25 -7.43
C PRO A 93 12.01 -14.87 -6.50
N ILE A 94 12.16 -15.00 -5.18
CA ILE A 94 11.10 -14.62 -4.22
C ILE A 94 10.98 -13.10 -4.14
N GLY A 95 12.06 -12.38 -3.86
CA GLY A 95 12.04 -10.93 -3.65
C GLY A 95 11.72 -10.16 -4.93
N TYR A 96 12.49 -10.41 -6.00
CA TYR A 96 12.31 -9.73 -7.28
C TYR A 96 11.04 -10.19 -8.00
N GLY A 97 10.76 -11.50 -8.00
CA GLY A 97 9.56 -12.05 -8.64
C GLY A 97 8.25 -11.59 -7.97
N ALA A 98 8.24 -11.42 -6.64
CA ALA A 98 7.09 -10.83 -5.95
C ALA A 98 6.82 -9.40 -6.43
N MET A 99 7.85 -8.55 -6.53
CA MET A 99 7.69 -7.16 -6.98
C MET A 99 7.27 -7.05 -8.45
N LEU A 100 7.80 -7.92 -9.33
CA LEU A 100 7.31 -8.01 -10.71
C LEU A 100 5.83 -8.41 -10.77
N THR A 101 5.42 -9.36 -9.94
CA THR A 101 4.02 -9.79 -9.85
C THR A 101 3.12 -8.68 -9.34
N GLU A 102 3.54 -7.90 -8.34
CA GLU A 102 2.79 -6.73 -7.88
C GLU A 102 2.63 -5.66 -8.97
N GLY A 103 3.70 -5.36 -9.72
CA GLY A 103 3.65 -4.45 -10.85
C GLY A 103 2.69 -4.93 -11.94
N PHE A 104 2.67 -6.23 -12.21
CA PHE A 104 1.73 -6.85 -13.14
C PHE A 104 0.27 -6.71 -12.67
N VAL A 105 0.00 -6.92 -11.39
CA VAL A 105 -1.33 -6.70 -10.79
C VAL A 105 -1.76 -5.24 -10.90
N ALA A 106 -0.86 -4.29 -10.63
CA ALA A 106 -1.14 -2.86 -10.75
C ALA A 106 -1.53 -2.48 -12.20
N MET A 107 -0.85 -3.07 -13.19
CA MET A 107 -1.18 -2.88 -14.61
C MET A 107 -2.58 -3.44 -14.97
N LEU A 108 -2.92 -4.64 -14.51
CA LEU A 108 -4.25 -5.21 -14.74
C LEU A 108 -5.35 -4.38 -14.06
N ALA A 109 -5.11 -3.91 -12.84
CA ALA A 109 -6.04 -3.03 -12.14
C ALA A 109 -6.26 -1.72 -12.92
N LEU A 110 -5.19 -1.11 -13.46
CA LEU A 110 -5.29 0.07 -14.31
C LEU A 110 -6.11 -0.21 -15.58
N ILE A 111 -5.83 -1.33 -16.27
CA ILE A 111 -6.60 -1.75 -17.44
C ILE A 111 -8.08 -1.85 -17.08
N THR A 112 -8.44 -2.58 -16.02
CA THR A 112 -9.84 -2.77 -15.61
C THR A 112 -10.55 -1.47 -15.25
N ALA A 113 -9.83 -0.50 -14.67
CA ALA A 113 -10.40 0.81 -14.37
C ALA A 113 -10.63 1.60 -15.66
N CYS A 114 -9.71 1.50 -16.62
CA CYS A 114 -9.77 2.20 -17.91
C CYS A 114 -10.76 1.59 -18.91
N THR A 115 -11.29 0.38 -18.69
CA THR A 115 -12.39 -0.16 -19.50
C THR A 115 -13.76 0.42 -19.13
N LEU A 116 -13.87 1.06 -17.96
CA LEU A 116 -15.10 1.73 -17.54
C LEU A 116 -15.20 3.10 -18.20
N SER A 117 -16.44 3.50 -18.53
CA SER A 117 -16.68 4.86 -18.99
C SER A 117 -16.27 5.86 -17.93
N PHE A 118 -15.75 7.02 -18.36
CA PHE A 118 -15.29 8.06 -17.44
C PHE A 118 -16.39 8.50 -16.46
N GLY A 119 -17.64 8.56 -16.94
CA GLY A 119 -18.81 8.88 -16.12
C GLY A 119 -19.11 7.83 -15.05
N ILE A 120 -19.10 6.52 -15.39
CA ILE A 120 -19.27 5.45 -14.38
C ILE A 120 -18.15 5.51 -13.34
N TYR A 121 -16.90 5.63 -13.81
CA TYR A 121 -15.74 5.72 -12.92
C TYR A 121 -15.88 6.87 -11.91
N GLN A 122 -16.27 8.06 -12.37
CA GLN A 122 -16.55 9.20 -11.50
C GLN A 122 -17.77 8.96 -10.60
N GLY A 123 -18.86 8.39 -11.13
CA GLY A 123 -20.07 8.10 -10.36
C GLY A 123 -19.86 7.12 -9.20
N ILE A 124 -18.94 6.16 -9.36
CA ILE A 124 -18.54 5.22 -8.31
C ILE A 124 -17.62 5.91 -7.28
N ASN A 125 -16.58 6.61 -7.74
CA ASN A 125 -15.46 7.02 -6.90
C ASN A 125 -15.54 8.45 -6.35
N ALA A 126 -16.31 9.33 -6.98
CA ALA A 126 -16.46 10.69 -6.51
C ALA A 126 -17.30 10.73 -5.22
N LYS A 127 -16.99 11.69 -4.35
CA LYS A 127 -17.81 11.94 -3.18
C LYS A 127 -19.24 12.31 -3.61
N PRO A 128 -20.28 11.73 -2.97
CA PRO A 128 -21.67 11.96 -3.34
C PRO A 128 -22.10 13.43 -3.44
N GLU A 129 -21.51 14.33 -2.66
CA GLU A 129 -21.86 15.75 -2.60
C GLU A 129 -21.54 16.48 -3.91
N MET A 130 -20.59 15.98 -4.70
CA MET A 130 -20.24 16.57 -5.99
C MET A 130 -21.28 16.28 -7.09
N GLY A 131 -22.21 15.35 -6.86
CA GLY A 131 -23.29 15.06 -7.82
C GLY A 131 -22.85 14.48 -9.16
N LEU A 132 -21.59 14.02 -9.30
CA LEU A 132 -21.04 13.49 -10.56
C LEU A 132 -21.68 12.19 -11.04
N TYR A 133 -22.46 11.52 -10.18
CA TYR A 133 -23.24 10.34 -10.55
C TYR A 133 -24.52 10.67 -11.35
N LYS A 134 -25.01 11.93 -11.30
CA LYS A 134 -26.28 12.31 -11.93
C LYS A 134 -26.34 12.01 -13.43
N PRO A 135 -25.30 12.33 -14.24
CA PRO A 135 -25.34 12.07 -15.68
C PRO A 135 -25.39 10.58 -16.04
N VAL A 136 -24.85 9.71 -15.18
CA VAL A 136 -24.77 8.25 -15.39
C VAL A 136 -25.72 7.48 -14.47
N GLN A 137 -26.73 8.15 -13.91
CA GLN A 137 -27.60 7.56 -12.90
C GLN A 137 -28.33 6.31 -13.42
N THR A 138 -28.84 6.35 -14.65
CA THR A 138 -29.53 5.21 -15.28
C THR A 138 -28.60 4.01 -15.43
N GLU A 139 -27.41 4.24 -15.99
CA GLU A 139 -26.40 3.21 -16.21
C GLU A 139 -25.93 2.60 -14.88
N LEU A 140 -25.69 3.43 -13.86
CA LEU A 140 -25.36 2.95 -12.52
C LEU A 140 -26.47 2.12 -11.89
N VAL A 141 -27.75 2.47 -12.12
CA VAL A 141 -28.90 1.68 -11.64
C VAL A 141 -28.95 0.32 -12.34
N GLU A 142 -28.76 0.28 -13.66
CA GLU A 142 -28.73 -0.98 -14.42
C GLU A 142 -27.57 -1.87 -14.00
N LEU A 143 -26.39 -1.29 -13.84
CA LEU A 143 -25.21 -1.99 -13.36
C LEU A 143 -25.43 -2.50 -11.92
N SER A 144 -26.05 -1.70 -11.06
CA SER A 144 -26.38 -2.10 -9.69
C SER A 144 -27.37 -3.27 -9.64
N LYS A 145 -28.31 -3.37 -10.59
CA LYS A 145 -29.20 -4.54 -10.71
C LYS A 145 -28.44 -5.80 -11.09
N ARG A 146 -27.40 -5.69 -11.94
CA ARG A 146 -26.54 -6.84 -12.33
C ARG A 146 -25.70 -7.39 -11.18
N VAL A 147 -25.54 -6.65 -10.08
CA VAL A 147 -24.78 -7.07 -8.88
C VAL A 147 -25.63 -7.11 -7.62
N GLU A 148 -26.95 -6.93 -7.74
CA GLU A 148 -27.89 -6.92 -6.60
C GLU A 148 -27.51 -5.91 -5.49
N VAL A 149 -26.90 -4.79 -5.87
CA VAL A 149 -26.56 -3.72 -4.92
C VAL A 149 -27.74 -2.75 -4.81
N PRO A 150 -28.43 -2.68 -3.65
CA PRO A 150 -29.59 -1.80 -3.50
C PRO A 150 -29.17 -0.33 -3.47
N SER A 151 -30.03 0.55 -3.97
CA SER A 151 -29.92 1.99 -3.74
C SER A 151 -29.93 2.29 -2.24
N ARG A 152 -29.09 3.21 -1.80
CA ARG A 152 -28.96 3.61 -0.39
C ARG A 152 -29.29 5.08 -0.20
N VAL A 153 -29.80 5.42 0.98
CA VAL A 153 -30.00 6.82 1.37
C VAL A 153 -28.78 7.28 2.14
N VAL A 154 -28.18 8.39 1.71
CA VAL A 154 -27.01 9.00 2.37
C VAL A 154 -27.36 10.45 2.72
N GLU A 155 -26.94 10.90 3.89
CA GLU A 155 -27.01 12.31 4.29
C GLU A 155 -25.82 13.05 3.70
N LEU A 156 -26.10 14.04 2.85
CA LEU A 156 -25.06 14.86 2.23
C LEU A 156 -24.84 16.13 3.06
N ASN A 157 -23.58 16.43 3.38
CA ASN A 157 -23.18 17.68 4.01
C ASN A 157 -23.04 18.79 2.95
N LEU A 158 -24.15 19.17 2.32
CA LEU A 158 -24.21 20.32 1.42
C LEU A 158 -24.38 21.61 2.24
N PRO A 159 -23.88 22.78 1.77
CA PRO A 159 -24.14 24.06 2.42
C PRO A 159 -25.66 24.27 2.52
N GLU A 160 -26.15 24.42 3.76
CA GLU A 160 -27.57 24.50 4.16
C GLU A 160 -28.42 23.22 4.04
N GLY A 161 -28.50 22.49 5.15
CA GLY A 161 -29.60 21.53 5.41
C GLY A 161 -29.28 20.07 5.06
N LYS A 162 -29.45 19.19 6.04
CA LYS A 162 -29.30 17.73 5.91
C LYS A 162 -30.31 17.17 4.90
N GLN A 163 -30.00 17.18 3.61
CA GLN A 163 -30.83 16.51 2.61
C GLN A 163 -30.40 15.05 2.46
N LYS A 164 -31.30 14.16 2.88
CA LYS A 164 -31.23 12.72 2.58
C LYS A 164 -31.41 12.54 1.07
N THR A 165 -30.34 12.16 0.37
CA THR A 165 -30.39 11.86 -1.06
C THR A 165 -30.30 10.35 -1.29
N LYS A 166 -31.19 9.82 -2.14
CA LYS A 166 -31.14 8.41 -2.54
C LYS A 166 -30.12 8.25 -3.67
N LEU A 167 -29.02 7.57 -3.37
CA LEU A 167 -27.96 7.27 -4.33
C LEU A 167 -28.23 5.96 -5.08
N PRO A 168 -27.91 5.87 -6.39
CA PRO A 168 -27.81 4.59 -7.10
C PRO A 168 -26.89 3.63 -6.34
N GLY A 169 -27.14 2.31 -6.42
CA GLY A 169 -26.50 1.33 -5.53
C GLY A 169 -24.96 1.42 -5.48
N LEU A 170 -24.33 1.52 -6.65
CA LEU A 170 -22.87 1.67 -6.81
C LEU A 170 -22.35 3.11 -6.62
N ALA A 171 -23.22 4.12 -6.60
CA ALA A 171 -22.79 5.51 -6.55
C ALA A 171 -22.14 5.88 -5.20
N GLY A 172 -21.02 6.60 -5.30
CA GLY A 172 -20.23 7.05 -4.16
C GLY A 172 -19.72 5.93 -3.26
N ARG A 173 -19.63 4.70 -3.78
CA ARG A 173 -18.90 3.61 -3.11
C ARG A 173 -17.42 3.79 -3.42
N THR A 174 -16.85 4.82 -2.83
CA THR A 174 -15.49 5.30 -3.10
C THR A 174 -14.46 4.22 -2.80
N GLY A 175 -13.52 3.99 -3.72
CA GLY A 175 -12.38 3.10 -3.51
C GLY A 175 -12.01 2.31 -4.75
N GLY A 176 -10.74 1.90 -4.82
CA GLY A 176 -10.22 1.04 -5.89
C GLY A 176 -11.01 -0.25 -6.04
N ALA A 177 -11.42 -0.86 -4.92
CA ALA A 177 -12.18 -2.12 -4.87
C ALA A 177 -13.38 -2.19 -5.77
N VAL A 178 -14.27 -1.21 -5.67
CA VAL A 178 -15.52 -1.27 -6.40
C VAL A 178 -15.26 -1.09 -7.90
N THR A 179 -14.31 -0.23 -8.24
CA THR A 179 -13.89 -0.01 -9.63
C THR A 179 -13.28 -1.27 -10.22
N LEU A 180 -12.32 -1.89 -9.52
CA LEU A 180 -11.68 -3.14 -9.93
C LEU A 180 -12.72 -4.24 -10.07
N ALA A 181 -13.60 -4.41 -9.09
CA ALA A 181 -14.63 -5.44 -9.11
C ALA A 181 -15.60 -5.29 -10.28
N VAL A 182 -16.06 -4.07 -10.55
CA VAL A 182 -16.93 -3.79 -11.70
C VAL A 182 -16.20 -4.05 -13.03
N GLY A 183 -14.99 -3.50 -13.19
CA GLY A 183 -14.21 -3.67 -14.42
C GLY A 183 -13.82 -5.12 -14.68
N MET A 184 -13.36 -5.82 -13.66
CA MET A 184 -13.05 -7.25 -13.72
C MET A 184 -14.29 -8.09 -14.08
N SER A 185 -15.44 -7.81 -13.47
CA SER A 185 -16.68 -8.53 -13.77
C SER A 185 -17.17 -8.28 -15.19
N ASP A 186 -16.97 -7.07 -15.71
CA ASP A 186 -17.31 -6.71 -17.08
C ASP A 186 -16.41 -7.44 -18.07
N ILE A 187 -15.10 -7.44 -17.85
CA ILE A 187 -14.13 -8.18 -18.70
C ILE A 187 -14.45 -9.68 -18.67
N ILE A 188 -14.57 -10.27 -17.48
CA ILE A 188 -14.79 -11.72 -17.36
C ILE A 188 -16.16 -12.12 -17.89
N GLY A 189 -17.19 -11.29 -17.69
CA GLY A 189 -18.52 -11.51 -18.25
C GLY A 189 -18.58 -11.48 -19.77
N ARG A 190 -17.60 -10.85 -20.44
CA ARG A 190 -17.48 -10.82 -21.91
C ARG A 190 -16.71 -12.02 -22.48
N ILE A 191 -16.05 -12.83 -21.64
CA ILE A 191 -15.34 -14.03 -22.10
C ILE A 191 -16.36 -15.00 -22.73
N PRO A 192 -16.12 -15.54 -23.94
CA PRO A 192 -17.08 -16.40 -24.65
C PRO A 192 -17.56 -17.63 -23.86
N MET A 193 -16.72 -18.17 -22.97
CA MET A 193 -17.07 -19.30 -22.10
C MET A 193 -18.04 -18.91 -20.98
N PHE A 194 -17.94 -17.68 -20.48
CA PHE A 194 -18.65 -17.21 -19.29
C PHE A 194 -19.87 -16.36 -19.61
N ASN A 195 -19.94 -15.75 -20.79
CA ASN A 195 -21.04 -14.86 -21.19
C ASN A 195 -22.42 -15.55 -21.21
N ARG A 196 -22.46 -16.89 -21.25
CA ARG A 196 -23.71 -17.69 -21.23
C ARG A 196 -24.20 -18.01 -19.81
N ILE A 197 -23.37 -17.80 -18.80
CA ILE A 197 -23.68 -18.17 -17.41
C ILE A 197 -24.46 -17.02 -16.75
N LYS A 198 -25.70 -17.29 -16.35
CA LYS A 198 -26.50 -16.33 -15.57
C LYS A 198 -25.83 -16.05 -14.22
N GLY A 199 -25.75 -14.78 -13.83
CA GLY A 199 -25.16 -14.36 -12.55
C GLY A 199 -23.63 -14.30 -12.52
N VAL A 200 -22.94 -14.54 -13.65
CA VAL A 200 -21.47 -14.51 -13.71
C VAL A 200 -20.91 -13.14 -13.29
N PHE A 201 -21.61 -12.06 -13.65
CA PHE A 201 -21.21 -10.70 -13.27
C PHE A 201 -21.27 -10.49 -11.75
N SER A 202 -22.39 -10.84 -11.10
CA SER A 202 -22.53 -10.77 -9.64
C SER A 202 -21.47 -11.60 -8.93
N TYR A 203 -21.25 -12.83 -9.40
CA TYR A 203 -20.28 -13.74 -8.82
C TYR A 203 -18.88 -13.12 -8.81
N TRP A 204 -18.40 -12.66 -9.97
CA TRP A 204 -17.07 -12.05 -10.09
C TRP A 204 -16.97 -10.72 -9.35
N TYR A 205 -18.06 -9.96 -9.25
CA TYR A 205 -18.08 -8.72 -8.48
C TYR A 205 -17.85 -8.99 -7.00
N TYR A 206 -18.65 -9.87 -6.39
CA TYR A 206 -18.48 -10.22 -4.98
C TYR A 206 -17.16 -10.94 -4.72
N PHE A 207 -16.72 -11.79 -5.65
CA PHE A 207 -15.44 -12.46 -5.56
C PHE A 207 -14.27 -11.48 -5.58
N ALA A 208 -14.28 -10.48 -6.48
CA ALA A 208 -13.25 -9.44 -6.55
C ALA A 208 -13.24 -8.56 -5.29
N ILE A 209 -14.41 -8.19 -4.75
CA ILE A 209 -14.51 -7.46 -3.48
C ILE A 209 -13.92 -8.29 -2.33
N MET A 210 -14.24 -9.59 -2.25
CA MET A 210 -13.68 -10.49 -1.24
C MET A 210 -12.16 -10.63 -1.40
N PHE A 211 -11.68 -10.81 -2.63
CA PHE A 211 -10.25 -10.89 -2.97
C PHE A 211 -9.51 -9.65 -2.49
N GLU A 212 -10.05 -8.44 -2.73
CA GLU A 212 -9.43 -7.20 -2.26
C GLU A 212 -9.51 -7.04 -0.74
N ALA A 213 -10.63 -7.42 -0.13
CA ALA A 213 -10.76 -7.41 1.34
C ALA A 213 -9.70 -8.30 2.00
N LEU A 214 -9.38 -9.45 1.40
CA LEU A 214 -8.32 -10.34 1.88
C LEU A 214 -6.93 -9.71 1.73
N PHE A 215 -6.69 -8.93 0.68
CA PHE A 215 -5.46 -8.15 0.52
C PHE A 215 -5.31 -7.11 1.64
N ILE A 216 -6.35 -6.31 1.90
CA ILE A 216 -6.34 -5.31 2.98
C ILE A 216 -6.15 -6.00 4.35
N LEU A 217 -6.82 -7.13 4.59
CA LEU A 217 -6.71 -7.87 5.84
C LEU A 217 -5.30 -8.40 6.11
N THR A 218 -4.55 -8.79 5.07
CA THR A 218 -3.14 -9.20 5.23
C THR A 218 -2.25 -8.03 5.63
N THR A 219 -2.50 -6.83 5.07
CA THR A 219 -1.78 -5.61 5.43
C THR A 219 -2.09 -5.17 6.86
N ILE A 220 -3.37 -5.20 7.27
CA ILE A 220 -3.79 -4.82 8.63
C ILE A 220 -3.21 -5.78 9.67
N ASP A 221 -3.23 -7.10 9.45
CA ASP A 221 -2.64 -8.07 10.37
C ASP A 221 -1.13 -7.84 10.55
N THR A 222 -0.39 -7.72 9.43
CA THR A 222 1.05 -7.47 9.48
C THR A 222 1.37 -6.13 10.13
N GLY A 223 0.65 -5.06 9.74
CA GLY A 223 0.81 -3.72 10.29
C GLY A 223 0.52 -3.66 11.78
N THR A 224 -0.55 -4.32 12.25
CA THR A 224 -0.90 -4.39 13.68
C THR A 224 0.18 -5.12 14.48
N ARG A 225 0.74 -6.20 13.92
CA ARG A 225 1.84 -6.93 14.56
C ARG A 225 3.09 -6.09 14.69
N VAL A 226 3.51 -5.40 13.62
CA VAL A 226 4.68 -4.53 13.62
C VAL A 226 4.49 -3.34 14.55
N ALA A 227 3.33 -2.68 14.50
CA ALA A 227 3.01 -1.57 15.39
C ALA A 227 3.07 -1.99 16.87
N ARG A 228 2.58 -3.19 17.19
CA ARG A 228 2.72 -3.76 18.54
C ARG A 228 4.19 -3.96 18.92
N PHE A 229 5.01 -4.54 18.04
CA PHE A 229 6.43 -4.74 18.34
C PHE A 229 7.16 -3.42 18.58
N ILE A 230 6.91 -2.40 17.76
CA ILE A 230 7.46 -1.04 17.93
C ILE A 230 7.00 -0.46 19.28
N LEU A 231 5.71 -0.58 19.62
CA LEU A 231 5.19 -0.09 20.90
C LEU A 231 5.84 -0.81 22.09
N GLN A 232 6.01 -2.13 22.02
CA GLN A 232 6.70 -2.90 23.06
C GLN A 232 8.16 -2.48 23.20
N GLU A 233 8.86 -2.24 22.09
CA GLU A 233 10.25 -1.79 22.11
C GLU A 233 10.38 -0.39 22.74
N MET A 234 9.47 0.53 22.43
CA MET A 234 9.41 1.85 23.07
C MET A 234 9.15 1.72 24.58
N LEU A 235 8.18 0.88 24.98
CA LEU A 235 7.83 0.66 26.38
C LEU A 235 8.89 -0.14 27.15
N ARG A 236 9.78 -0.86 26.49
CA ARG A 236 10.91 -1.55 27.13
C ARG A 236 11.80 -0.60 27.92
N LYS A 237 11.92 0.66 27.47
CA LYS A 237 12.66 1.73 28.16
C LYS A 237 11.99 2.15 29.48
N VAL A 238 10.67 2.04 29.57
CA VAL A 238 9.89 2.38 30.77
C VAL A 238 9.82 1.19 31.73
N SER A 239 9.59 -0.02 31.18
CA SER A 239 9.60 -1.26 31.96
C SER A 239 10.06 -2.43 31.11
N LYS A 240 11.07 -3.14 31.61
CA LYS A 240 11.59 -4.37 30.98
C LYS A 240 10.49 -5.43 30.81
N ARG A 241 9.47 -5.46 31.69
CA ARG A 241 8.34 -6.41 31.59
C ARG A 241 7.39 -6.08 30.45
N LEU A 242 7.09 -4.79 30.22
CA LEU A 242 6.22 -4.34 29.12
C LEU A 242 6.87 -4.55 27.75
N GLY A 243 8.21 -4.50 27.69
CA GLY A 243 8.96 -4.80 26.48
C GLY A 243 9.20 -6.28 26.19
N SER A 244 8.81 -7.20 27.09
CA SER A 244 8.99 -8.63 26.87
C SER A 244 7.88 -9.22 26.01
N SER A 245 8.25 -10.04 25.02
CA SER A 245 7.30 -10.81 24.20
C SER A 245 6.74 -12.06 24.90
N SER A 246 7.31 -12.46 26.05
CA SER A 246 6.83 -13.62 26.82
C SER A 246 5.75 -13.26 27.85
N TRP A 247 5.60 -11.98 28.19
CA TRP A 247 4.62 -11.54 29.20
C TRP A 247 3.25 -11.28 28.56
N ILE A 248 2.36 -12.28 28.63
CA ILE A 248 1.05 -12.28 27.98
C ILE A 248 0.21 -11.02 28.30
N PRO A 249 0.10 -10.52 29.55
CA PRO A 249 -0.66 -9.31 29.83
C PRO A 249 -0.15 -8.08 29.08
N GLY A 250 1.17 -7.92 28.95
CA GLY A 250 1.78 -6.81 28.19
C GLY A 250 1.52 -6.94 26.69
N VAL A 251 1.55 -8.17 26.16
CA VAL A 251 1.20 -8.44 24.75
C VAL A 251 -0.26 -8.11 24.48
N VAL A 252 -1.18 -8.53 25.35
CA VAL A 252 -2.61 -8.24 25.21
C VAL A 252 -2.88 -6.74 25.31
N MET A 253 -2.28 -6.06 26.29
CA MET A 253 -2.44 -4.61 26.48
C MET A 253 -1.94 -3.82 25.27
N THR A 254 -0.72 -4.10 24.79
CA THR A 254 -0.17 -3.42 23.62
C THR A 254 -0.95 -3.73 22.34
N SER A 255 -1.45 -4.96 22.18
CA SER A 255 -2.36 -5.33 21.08
C SER A 255 -3.68 -4.54 21.15
N ALA A 256 -4.26 -4.39 22.34
CA ALA A 256 -5.50 -3.65 22.55
C ALA A 256 -5.33 -2.16 22.23
N VAL A 257 -4.22 -1.55 22.66
CA VAL A 257 -3.90 -0.14 22.35
C VAL A 257 -3.77 0.07 20.84
N VAL A 258 -3.00 -0.77 20.14
CA VAL A 258 -2.84 -0.66 18.68
C VAL A 258 -4.17 -0.88 17.95
N SER A 259 -4.97 -1.86 18.39
CA SER A 259 -6.28 -2.15 17.79
C SER A 259 -7.27 -1.01 18.02
N ALA A 260 -7.25 -0.39 19.20
CA ALA A 260 -8.06 0.79 19.52
C ALA A 260 -7.65 2.00 18.67
N ALA A 261 -6.35 2.18 18.38
CA ALA A 261 -5.88 3.23 17.48
C ALA A 261 -6.38 3.02 16.04
N TRP A 262 -6.35 1.79 15.52
CA TRP A 262 -6.96 1.46 14.22
C TRP A 262 -8.47 1.73 14.22
N TRP A 263 -9.18 1.31 15.27
CA TRP A 263 -10.60 1.57 15.40
C TRP A 263 -10.92 3.07 15.40
N TYR A 264 -10.16 3.88 16.15
CA TYR A 264 -10.32 5.34 16.19
C TYR A 264 -10.12 5.98 14.81
N LEU A 265 -9.09 5.55 14.07
CA LEU A 265 -8.83 6.04 12.72
C LEU A 265 -9.95 5.64 11.75
N LEU A 266 -10.49 4.43 11.85
CA LEU A 266 -11.61 3.96 11.02
C LEU A 266 -12.93 4.64 11.36
N TRP A 267 -13.16 4.95 12.63
CA TRP A 267 -14.39 5.59 13.10
C TRP A 267 -14.50 7.04 12.63
N ASN A 268 -13.39 7.79 12.69
CA ASN A 268 -13.38 9.22 12.38
C ASN A 268 -12.89 9.54 10.95
N GLY A 269 -12.10 8.65 10.33
CA GLY A 269 -11.38 8.93 9.08
C GLY A 269 -12.16 8.58 7.82
N SER A 270 -12.09 9.46 6.82
CA SER A 270 -12.46 9.09 5.45
C SER A 270 -11.37 8.21 4.82
N ILE A 271 -11.76 7.22 4.02
CA ILE A 271 -10.83 6.29 3.34
C ILE A 271 -9.76 7.05 2.54
N ASP A 272 -10.13 8.15 1.87
CA ASP A 272 -9.23 8.97 1.06
C ASP A 272 -8.10 9.61 1.87
N THR A 273 -8.39 10.10 3.08
CA THR A 273 -7.37 10.66 3.98
C THR A 273 -6.37 9.60 4.45
N ILE A 274 -6.86 8.43 4.87
CA ILE A 274 -6.00 7.34 5.37
C ILE A 274 -5.10 6.82 4.23
N TRP A 275 -5.66 6.67 3.02
CA TRP A 275 -4.92 6.15 1.87
C TRP A 275 -3.77 7.06 1.45
N ARG A 276 -3.98 8.38 1.46
CA ARG A 276 -2.91 9.34 1.12
C ARG A 276 -1.76 9.33 2.13
N MET A 277 -2.08 9.22 3.42
CA MET A 277 -1.07 9.08 4.47
C MET A 277 -0.32 7.76 4.36
N PHE A 278 -1.05 6.67 4.10
CA PHE A 278 -0.46 5.35 3.85
C PHE A 278 0.53 5.41 2.67
N GLY A 279 0.15 6.04 1.57
CA GLY A 279 1.03 6.26 0.41
C GLY A 279 2.32 6.98 0.78
N VAL A 280 2.23 8.13 1.47
CA VAL A 280 3.41 8.88 1.93
C VAL A 280 4.29 8.03 2.87
N ALA A 281 3.69 7.35 3.86
CA ALA A 281 4.42 6.49 4.79
C ALA A 281 5.15 5.35 4.09
N ASN A 282 4.46 4.66 3.18
CA ASN A 282 5.03 3.55 2.42
C ASN A 282 6.21 4.00 1.55
N GLN A 283 6.09 5.16 0.89
CA GLN A 283 7.17 5.66 0.05
C GLN A 283 8.36 6.21 0.85
N LEU A 284 8.13 6.75 2.05
CA LEU A 284 9.22 7.09 2.98
C LEU A 284 9.99 5.83 3.42
N LEU A 285 9.30 4.75 3.77
CA LEU A 285 9.94 3.46 4.05
C LEU A 285 10.73 2.94 2.83
N GLY A 286 10.21 3.16 1.61
CA GLY A 286 10.90 2.83 0.37
C GLY A 286 12.19 3.62 0.19
N CYS A 287 12.17 4.91 0.50
CA CYS A 287 13.38 5.76 0.48
C CYS A 287 14.44 5.26 1.47
N ILE A 288 14.03 4.84 2.68
CA ILE A 288 14.92 4.25 3.68
C ILE A 288 15.49 2.91 3.19
N ALA A 289 14.68 2.05 2.59
CA ALA A 289 15.16 0.79 2.03
C ALA A 289 16.21 1.03 0.93
N LEU A 290 15.97 2.00 0.05
CA LEU A 290 16.94 2.37 -1.00
C LEU A 290 18.21 3.03 -0.43
N SER A 291 18.11 3.78 0.67
CA SER A 291 19.29 4.35 1.33
C SER A 291 20.14 3.26 1.99
N ILE A 292 19.52 2.27 2.61
CA ILE A 292 20.19 1.07 3.13
C ILE A 292 20.85 0.30 1.99
N GLY A 293 20.14 0.06 0.88
CA GLY A 293 20.69 -0.59 -0.31
C GLY A 293 21.90 0.15 -0.89
N THR A 294 21.83 1.48 -0.95
CA THR A 294 22.95 2.33 -1.39
C THR A 294 24.17 2.16 -0.49
N THR A 295 23.95 2.19 0.83
CA THR A 295 25.02 1.97 1.83
C THR A 295 25.66 0.59 1.66
N PHE A 296 24.83 -0.44 1.50
CA PHE A 296 25.28 -1.82 1.32
C PHE A 296 26.15 -1.97 0.07
N ILE A 297 25.69 -1.44 -1.08
CA ILE A 297 26.44 -1.51 -2.34
C ILE A 297 27.75 -0.71 -2.23
N LEU A 298 27.76 0.47 -1.63
CA LEU A 298 28.98 1.26 -1.44
C LEU A 298 30.04 0.55 -0.62
N ARG A 299 29.63 -0.24 0.38
CA ARG A 299 30.53 -1.03 1.23
C ARG A 299 30.95 -2.36 0.59
N ARG A 300 30.04 -3.06 -0.10
CA ARG A 300 30.26 -4.46 -0.54
C ARG A 300 30.63 -4.62 -2.01
N SER A 301 30.18 -3.73 -2.89
CA SER A 301 30.36 -3.92 -4.34
C SER A 301 31.80 -3.66 -4.78
N SER A 302 32.30 -4.49 -5.70
CA SER A 302 33.58 -4.28 -6.41
C SER A 302 33.65 -2.92 -7.11
N LYS A 303 32.51 -2.38 -7.58
CA LYS A 303 32.42 -1.05 -8.21
C LYS A 303 31.42 -0.17 -7.49
N ARG A 304 31.89 0.98 -6.97
CA ARG A 304 31.05 1.99 -6.28
C ARG A 304 29.97 2.57 -7.18
N ILE A 305 30.19 2.61 -8.50
CA ILE A 305 29.19 3.10 -9.47
C ILE A 305 27.88 2.31 -9.42
N TYR A 306 27.90 1.04 -9.00
CA TYR A 306 26.69 0.24 -8.87
C TYR A 306 25.74 0.78 -7.79
N ALA A 307 26.21 1.63 -6.87
CA ALA A 307 25.36 2.28 -5.88
C ALA A 307 24.35 3.24 -6.52
N LEU A 308 24.59 3.69 -7.75
CA LEU A 308 23.63 4.50 -8.51
C LEU A 308 22.31 3.76 -8.78
N THR A 309 22.32 2.43 -8.79
CA THR A 309 21.11 1.62 -9.03
C THR A 309 20.05 1.83 -7.96
N THR A 310 20.46 2.07 -6.71
CA THR A 310 19.55 2.38 -5.58
C THR A 310 19.50 3.86 -5.28
N PHE A 311 20.60 4.59 -5.44
CA PHE A 311 20.68 6.01 -5.13
C PHE A 311 19.83 6.88 -6.07
N ALA A 312 19.85 6.64 -7.39
CA ALA A 312 19.09 7.46 -8.32
C ALA A 312 17.56 7.34 -8.12
N PRO A 313 16.98 6.12 -8.00
CA PRO A 313 15.58 5.97 -7.61
C PRO A 313 15.27 6.57 -6.24
N MET A 314 16.19 6.48 -5.27
CA MET A 314 16.01 7.07 -3.94
C MET A 314 15.85 8.59 -4.01
N VAL A 315 16.70 9.28 -4.78
CA VAL A 315 16.62 10.75 -4.94
C VAL A 315 15.29 11.15 -5.58
N PHE A 316 14.89 10.46 -6.65
CA PHE A 316 13.60 10.69 -7.32
C PHE A 316 12.42 10.48 -6.36
N MET A 317 12.41 9.36 -5.62
CA MET A 317 11.35 9.06 -4.67
C MET A 317 11.34 10.03 -3.49
N THR A 318 12.51 10.42 -2.98
CA THR A 318 12.62 11.43 -1.92
C THR A 318 12.00 12.74 -2.38
N ALA A 319 12.39 13.26 -3.55
CA ALA A 319 11.80 14.50 -4.08
C ALA A 319 10.28 14.39 -4.21
N THR A 320 9.79 13.28 -4.79
CA THR A 320 8.37 13.01 -5.01
C THR A 320 7.58 12.97 -3.69
N VAL A 321 8.10 12.26 -2.68
CA VAL A 321 7.43 12.09 -1.39
C VAL A 321 7.44 13.36 -0.57
N PHE A 322 8.54 14.12 -0.59
CA PHE A 322 8.60 15.41 0.07
C PHE A 322 7.64 16.42 -0.56
N THR A 323 7.60 16.52 -1.90
CA THR A 323 6.66 17.40 -2.59
C THR A 323 5.21 17.03 -2.26
N GLY A 324 4.85 15.74 -2.35
CA GLY A 324 3.47 15.32 -2.11
C GLY A 324 3.08 15.33 -0.64
N GLY A 325 4.04 15.06 0.26
CA GLY A 325 3.88 15.18 1.71
C GLY A 325 3.59 16.62 2.11
N VAL A 326 4.35 17.60 1.61
CA VAL A 326 4.09 19.02 1.84
C VAL A 326 2.73 19.44 1.29
N GLN A 327 2.38 19.05 0.07
CA GLN A 327 1.06 19.34 -0.52
C GLN A 327 -0.09 18.74 0.29
N ASN A 328 0.07 17.54 0.84
CA ASN A 328 -0.91 16.92 1.73
C ASN A 328 -1.00 17.65 3.08
N THR A 329 0.12 18.00 3.69
CA THR A 329 0.16 18.77 4.94
C THR A 329 -0.57 20.11 4.80
N ILE A 330 -0.30 20.86 3.72
CA ILE A 330 -0.99 22.14 3.46
C ILE A 330 -2.51 21.94 3.38
N ARG A 331 -2.96 20.86 2.74
CA ARG A 331 -4.39 20.52 2.64
C ARG A 331 -5.01 20.11 3.97
N PHE A 332 -4.25 19.42 4.81
CA PHE A 332 -4.70 18.98 6.14
C PHE A 332 -4.73 20.13 7.16
N LEU A 333 -3.84 21.11 7.03
CA LEU A 333 -3.74 22.27 7.93
C LEU A 333 -4.64 23.44 7.53
N MET A 334 -5.17 23.48 6.31
CA MET A 334 -6.21 24.44 5.89
C MET A 334 -7.50 23.71 5.48
N PRO A 335 -8.26 23.11 6.42
CA PRO A 335 -9.52 22.44 6.11
C PRO A 335 -10.56 23.41 5.57
N PRO A 336 -11.30 23.05 4.51
CA PRO A 336 -12.57 23.69 4.19
C PRO A 336 -13.66 23.36 5.21
N GLN A 337 -13.59 22.23 5.92
CA GLN A 337 -14.55 21.75 6.94
C GLN A 337 -13.91 20.64 7.83
N GLY A 338 -14.01 20.76 9.17
CA GLY A 338 -13.66 19.73 10.16
C GLY A 338 -12.21 19.79 10.67
N ILE A 339 -12.02 20.28 11.90
CA ILE A 339 -10.71 20.73 12.42
C ILE A 339 -9.87 19.60 13.07
N GLU A 340 -10.49 18.68 13.81
CA GLU A 340 -9.71 17.84 14.75
C GLU A 340 -8.91 16.70 14.08
N LEU A 341 -9.52 15.88 13.24
CA LEU A 341 -8.82 14.74 12.63
C LEU A 341 -7.84 15.15 11.53
N GLN A 342 -8.16 16.21 10.78
CA GLN A 342 -7.28 16.71 9.73
C GLN A 342 -5.99 17.29 10.33
N LEU A 343 -6.08 17.95 11.50
CA LEU A 343 -4.92 18.42 12.23
C LEU A 343 -4.00 17.27 12.67
N VAL A 344 -4.57 16.18 13.21
CA VAL A 344 -3.79 14.98 13.59
C VAL A 344 -3.05 14.40 12.39
N ASN A 345 -3.72 14.28 11.24
CA ASN A 345 -3.11 13.78 10.00
C ASN A 345 -1.99 14.69 9.50
N GLY A 346 -2.18 16.01 9.57
CA GLY A 346 -1.18 17.02 9.24
C GLY A 346 0.07 16.91 10.11
N ILE A 347 -0.12 16.83 11.44
CA ILE A 347 0.97 16.70 12.42
C ILE A 347 1.75 15.41 12.20
N LEU A 348 1.06 14.27 12.01
CA LEU A 348 1.70 12.99 11.75
C LEU A 348 2.53 13.02 10.47
N THR A 349 2.00 13.63 9.41
CA THR A 349 2.72 13.78 8.13
C THR A 349 3.97 14.65 8.31
N ILE A 350 3.89 15.76 9.04
CA ILE A 350 5.05 16.61 9.34
C ILE A 350 6.11 15.85 10.12
N ALA A 351 5.70 15.14 11.19
CA ALA A 351 6.61 14.37 12.02
C ALA A 351 7.35 13.31 11.20
N MET A 352 6.64 12.59 10.32
CA MET A 352 7.24 11.60 9.42
C MET A 352 8.24 12.23 8.43
N LEU A 353 7.90 13.37 7.83
CA LEU A 353 8.81 14.07 6.91
C LEU A 353 10.06 14.56 7.64
N ALA A 354 9.91 15.12 8.84
CA ALA A 354 11.03 15.57 9.67
C ALA A 354 11.97 14.41 10.02
N LEU A 355 11.42 13.27 10.45
CA LEU A 355 12.20 12.05 10.71
C LEU A 355 12.92 11.55 9.45
N ALA A 356 12.26 11.60 8.29
CA ALA A 356 12.88 11.23 7.03
C ALA A 356 14.08 12.13 6.68
N VAL A 357 13.99 13.45 6.92
CA VAL A 357 15.13 14.36 6.73
C VAL A 357 16.31 13.93 7.59
N VAL A 358 16.08 13.61 8.87
CA VAL A 358 17.14 13.18 9.79
C VAL A 358 17.82 11.90 9.29
N VAL A 359 17.04 10.90 8.87
CA VAL A 359 17.60 9.64 8.36
C VAL A 359 18.38 9.85 7.07
N LEU A 360 17.88 10.65 6.15
CA LEU A 360 18.56 10.95 4.89
C LEU A 360 19.83 11.77 5.10
N ALA A 361 19.82 12.75 6.00
CA ALA A 361 21.01 13.52 6.36
C ALA A 361 22.10 12.62 6.97
N ASN A 362 21.73 11.73 7.90
CA ASN A 362 22.67 10.76 8.47
C ASN A 362 23.22 9.81 7.40
N SER A 363 22.37 9.36 6.47
CA SER A 363 22.79 8.49 5.36
C SER A 363 23.82 9.19 4.46
N LEU A 364 23.59 10.47 4.14
CA LEU A 364 24.53 11.28 3.35
C LEU A 364 25.88 11.43 4.06
N ILE A 365 25.89 11.78 5.35
CA ILE A 365 27.11 11.89 6.16
C ILE A 365 27.90 10.57 6.11
N GLU A 366 27.22 9.45 6.26
CA GLU A 366 27.84 8.14 6.24
C GLU A 366 28.41 7.79 4.86
N TRP A 367 27.72 8.13 3.78
CA TRP A 367 28.25 7.93 2.42
C TRP A 367 29.48 8.78 2.15
N PHE A 368 29.50 10.04 2.63
CA PHE A 368 30.71 10.87 2.54
C PHE A 368 31.89 10.22 3.27
N ARG A 369 31.69 9.64 4.45
CA ARG A 369 32.74 8.88 5.17
C ARG A 369 33.20 7.66 4.38
N ILE A 370 32.28 6.83 3.88
CA ILE A 370 32.62 5.63 3.10
C ILE A 370 33.40 6.00 1.82
N LEU A 371 33.04 7.09 1.17
CA LEU A 371 33.69 7.53 -0.06
C LEU A 371 35.09 8.10 0.20
N THR A 372 35.32 8.76 1.33
CA THR A 372 36.61 9.36 1.72
C THR A 372 37.58 8.37 2.36
N MET A 373 37.10 7.26 2.91
CA MET A 373 37.97 6.22 3.47
C MET A 373 38.61 5.34 2.38
N PRO A 374 39.89 4.95 2.57
CA PRO A 374 40.54 3.97 1.71
C PRO A 374 39.81 2.62 1.79
N ARG A 375 39.74 1.95 0.65
CA ARG A 375 38.96 0.73 0.47
C ARG A 375 39.62 -0.43 1.24
N LYS A 376 38.97 -0.93 2.29
CA LYS A 376 39.37 -2.20 2.90
C LYS A 376 38.92 -3.38 2.02
N PRO A 377 39.78 -4.39 1.75
CA PRO A 377 39.37 -5.63 1.11
C PRO A 377 38.34 -6.36 1.98
N TRP A 378 37.33 -6.97 1.34
CA TRP A 378 36.21 -7.63 2.01
C TRP A 378 36.62 -8.72 3.02
N GLN A 379 37.79 -9.35 2.83
CA GLN A 379 38.30 -10.41 3.70
C GLN A 379 38.68 -9.94 5.12
N GLU A 380 39.03 -8.67 5.31
CA GLU A 380 39.51 -8.17 6.61
C GLU A 380 38.40 -7.74 7.58
N GLU A 381 37.14 -7.66 7.14
CA GLU A 381 36.02 -7.17 7.97
C GLU A 381 35.22 -8.30 8.64
N PHE A 382 35.53 -9.57 8.30
CA PHE A 382 34.93 -10.77 8.89
C PHE A 382 35.94 -11.75 9.48
N ASP A 383 37.24 -11.43 9.41
CA ASP A 383 38.30 -12.13 10.15
C ASP A 383 38.34 -11.65 11.62
N ASP A 384 37.17 -11.56 12.26
CA ASP A 384 37.05 -11.54 13.71
C ASP A 384 37.18 -12.98 14.22
N THR A 385 38.28 -13.66 13.90
CA THR A 385 38.74 -14.74 14.77
C THR A 385 39.10 -14.06 16.10
N PRO A 386 38.47 -14.43 17.23
CA PRO A 386 38.99 -14.01 18.52
C PRO A 386 40.48 -14.41 18.58
N PRO A 387 41.34 -13.66 19.29
CA PRO A 387 42.79 -13.91 19.33
C PRO A 387 43.16 -15.29 19.88
N THR A 388 42.19 -16.07 20.31
CA THR A 388 42.26 -17.48 20.67
C THR A 388 41.50 -18.28 19.60
N GLY A 389 42.20 -19.01 18.73
CA GLY A 389 41.65 -19.70 17.54
C GLY A 389 40.66 -20.84 17.80
N GLU A 390 39.58 -20.58 18.52
CA GLU A 390 38.43 -21.49 18.63
C GLU A 390 37.33 -21.07 17.65
N PRO A 391 36.72 -22.01 16.90
CA PRO A 391 35.65 -21.72 15.96
C PRO A 391 34.39 -21.25 16.68
N MET A 392 33.76 -20.18 16.18
CA MET A 392 32.45 -19.72 16.65
C MET A 392 31.40 -20.81 16.42
N VAL A 393 30.90 -21.39 17.52
CA VAL A 393 29.71 -22.24 17.50
C VAL A 393 28.49 -21.33 17.25
N VAL A 394 27.87 -21.49 16.09
CA VAL A 394 26.61 -20.83 15.71
C VAL A 394 25.50 -21.35 16.62
N GLY A 395 25.28 -20.72 17.76
CA GLY A 395 24.31 -21.23 18.75
C GLY A 395 24.06 -20.37 19.98
N GLN A 396 24.43 -19.09 20.00
CA GLN A 396 24.06 -18.18 21.10
C GLN A 396 23.71 -16.78 20.57
N LEU A 397 22.46 -16.66 20.10
CA LEU A 397 21.74 -15.40 20.03
C LEU A 397 20.39 -15.66 20.69
N ASP A 398 20.34 -15.51 22.01
CA ASP A 398 19.11 -15.42 22.81
C ASP A 398 18.59 -13.98 22.89
#